data_AF-A0A538KPB9-F1
#
_entry.id   AF-A0A538KPB9-F1
#
_cell.length_a   1.000
_cell.length_b   1.000
_cell.length_c   1.000
_cell.angle_alpha   90.00
_cell.angle_beta   90.00
_cell.angle_gamma   90.00
#
_symmetry.space_group_name_H-M   'P 1'
#
loop_
_entity.id
_entity.type
_entity.pdbx_description
1 polymer ?
#
loop_
_entity_poly.entity_id
_entity_poly.type
_entity_poly.pdbx_seq_one_letter_code
_entity_poly.pdbx_strand_id
1 'polypeptide(L)'
;MTRGVWLLTALVAAALFAFLPSAAFGVGNPSADLDQCANGNPLSATACDASHDADWINGNVGQSKATYFEGDSLPYRMKFDNLLPGSSHTVTIKWDTTKGGTHALDFLTTYNRTVTSADPCAGVTGCSGPTSTAPIPKDPQVDNGSQSPIKQGAGVFTFFGADITNVGSYSYPDGTGFSGDKSAQITLTFTAGTANPVLAWAGHIARRRADGFSGGWGDGNAAVNIPGSPYHTALVNRQDRSLSADAVIFPGSITIIKDAVPNNAQDFSYTTTGGLSPATFSLDDDSDPTLSNTQAYNGIIAFGTYTFTEGAVSGWTLSFGTPVCTVTSPG
;
A
#
# COMPACT_ATOMS: atom_id res chain seq x y z
N MET A 1 -38.71 -81.60 53.34
CA MET A 1 -38.00 -80.78 54.35
C MET A 1 -37.20 -79.72 53.59
N THR A 2 -37.76 -78.52 53.44
CA THR A 2 -37.28 -77.27 54.13
C THR A 2 -35.86 -76.89 53.70
N ARG A 3 -35.58 -75.78 53.00
CA ARG A 3 -35.99 -74.39 53.23
C ARG A 3 -35.62 -73.56 51.98
N GLY A 4 -36.42 -72.54 51.67
CA GLY A 4 -36.09 -71.56 50.64
C GLY A 4 -35.11 -70.49 51.11
N VAL A 5 -34.55 -69.75 50.14
CA VAL A 5 -34.10 -68.35 50.29
C VAL A 5 -34.39 -67.66 48.96
N TRP A 6 -35.20 -66.61 49.02
CA TRP A 6 -35.40 -65.64 47.94
C TRP A 6 -34.21 -64.67 47.95
N LEU A 7 -33.54 -64.48 46.81
CA LEU A 7 -32.64 -63.34 46.61
C LEU A 7 -33.18 -62.45 45.50
N LEU A 8 -33.45 -61.20 45.86
CA LEU A 8 -33.85 -60.12 44.96
C LEU A 8 -32.82 -59.92 43.85
N THR A 9 -33.27 -59.98 42.60
CA THR A 9 -32.56 -59.41 41.45
C THR A 9 -32.60 -57.88 41.52
N ALA A 10 -31.47 -57.25 41.84
CA ALA A 10 -31.24 -55.83 41.59
C ALA A 10 -30.67 -55.68 40.17
N LEU A 11 -31.52 -55.28 39.21
CA LEU A 11 -31.11 -54.95 37.86
C LEU A 11 -30.50 -53.53 37.89
N VAL A 12 -29.18 -53.42 37.98
CA VAL A 12 -28.49 -52.14 37.78
C VAL A 12 -28.48 -51.85 36.29
N ALA A 13 -29.42 -51.03 35.82
CA ALA A 13 -29.38 -50.47 34.48
C ALA A 13 -28.22 -49.47 34.41
N ALA A 14 -27.05 -49.92 33.98
CA ALA A 14 -25.98 -49.04 33.56
C ALA A 14 -26.45 -48.34 32.27
N ALA A 15 -26.87 -47.07 32.40
CA ALA A 15 -27.10 -46.21 31.25
C ALA A 15 -25.76 -45.98 30.55
N LEU A 16 -25.48 -46.77 29.53
CA LEU A 16 -24.41 -46.53 28.58
C LEU A 16 -24.81 -45.27 27.80
N PHE A 17 -24.39 -44.10 28.25
CA PHE A 17 -24.37 -42.91 27.42
C PHE A 17 -23.35 -43.15 26.30
N ALA A 18 -23.83 -43.72 25.19
CA ALA A 18 -23.12 -43.61 23.94
C ALA A 18 -23.03 -42.11 23.63
N PHE A 19 -21.84 -41.53 23.84
CA PHE A 19 -21.44 -40.33 23.13
C PHE A 19 -21.42 -40.70 21.65
N LEU A 20 -22.56 -40.54 21.00
CA LEU A 20 -22.57 -40.35 19.56
C LEU A 20 -21.62 -39.17 19.32
N PRO A 21 -20.58 -39.30 18.48
CA PRO A 21 -19.91 -38.11 18.00
C PRO A 21 -21.01 -37.30 17.34
N SER A 22 -21.32 -36.12 17.88
CA SER A 22 -22.09 -35.13 17.15
C SER A 22 -21.36 -34.98 15.83
N ALA A 23 -21.97 -35.46 14.75
CA ALA A 23 -21.51 -35.11 13.41
C ALA A 23 -21.51 -33.59 13.40
N ALA A 24 -20.32 -32.98 13.32
CA ALA A 24 -20.20 -31.55 13.20
C ALA A 24 -20.87 -31.16 11.88
N PHE A 25 -22.11 -30.69 11.98
CA PHE A 25 -22.84 -30.14 10.84
C PHE A 25 -22.12 -28.86 10.41
N GLY A 26 -21.40 -28.93 9.28
CA GLY A 26 -21.15 -27.79 8.40
C GLY A 26 -20.12 -26.75 8.81
N VAL A 27 -19.01 -27.11 9.47
CA VAL A 27 -17.86 -26.19 9.54
C VAL A 27 -17.12 -26.26 8.21
N GLY A 28 -17.02 -25.14 7.49
CA GLY A 28 -16.30 -25.08 6.22
C GLY A 28 -14.84 -25.48 6.38
N ASN A 29 -14.18 -25.84 5.28
CA ASN A 29 -12.73 -26.08 5.34
C ASN A 29 -11.99 -24.78 5.68
N PRO A 30 -10.89 -24.84 6.48
CA PRO A 30 -10.00 -23.71 6.69
C PRO A 30 -9.66 -22.99 5.40
N SER A 31 -9.78 -21.67 5.38
CA SER A 31 -9.49 -20.88 4.19
C SER A 31 -8.83 -19.55 4.56
N ALA A 32 -8.26 -18.90 3.55
CA ALA A 32 -7.72 -17.55 3.65
C ALA A 32 -8.24 -16.73 2.46
N ASP A 33 -8.24 -15.42 2.51
CA ASP A 33 -8.62 -14.56 1.38
C ASP A 33 -7.93 -13.21 1.48
N LEU A 34 -7.25 -12.80 0.41
CA LEU A 34 -6.43 -11.60 0.34
C LEU A 34 -7.17 -10.48 -0.37
N ASP A 35 -7.45 -9.42 0.39
CA ASP A 35 -7.98 -8.16 -0.10
C ASP A 35 -6.91 -7.07 -0.07
N GLN A 36 -7.13 -6.03 -0.86
CA GLN A 36 -6.34 -4.80 -0.86
C GLN A 36 -7.26 -3.58 -0.84
N CYS A 37 -6.79 -2.49 -0.24
CA CYS A 37 -7.59 -1.30 -0.06
C CYS A 37 -7.68 -0.47 -1.35
N ALA A 38 -8.89 -0.16 -1.80
CA ALA A 38 -9.16 0.82 -2.84
C ALA A 38 -9.38 2.19 -2.18
N ASN A 39 -8.35 3.04 -2.12
CA ASN A 39 -8.41 4.30 -1.37
C ASN A 39 -9.25 5.43 -2.01
N GLY A 40 -9.99 5.13 -3.09
CA GLY A 40 -10.84 6.06 -3.81
C GLY A 40 -10.10 6.85 -4.89
N ASN A 41 -10.83 7.17 -5.97
CA ASN A 41 -10.44 8.20 -6.92
C ASN A 41 -11.67 9.10 -7.20
N PRO A 42 -11.71 10.34 -6.68
CA PRO A 42 -10.65 11.01 -5.93
C PRO A 42 -10.34 10.33 -4.58
N LEU A 43 -9.13 10.56 -4.07
CA LEU A 43 -8.64 10.01 -2.80
C LEU A 43 -9.62 10.30 -1.65
N SER A 44 -10.01 9.26 -0.91
CA SER A 44 -10.94 9.34 0.21
C SER A 44 -10.21 9.27 1.55
N ALA A 45 -10.59 10.14 2.48
CA ALA A 45 -10.06 10.14 3.85
C ALA A 45 -10.62 8.99 4.71
N THR A 46 -11.77 8.41 4.33
CA THR A 46 -12.48 7.36 5.07
C THR A 46 -12.41 6.01 4.37
N ALA A 47 -11.50 5.85 3.40
CA ALA A 47 -11.40 4.63 2.63
C ALA A 47 -11.09 3.42 3.53
N CYS A 48 -11.73 2.30 3.23
CA CYS A 48 -11.48 1.01 3.89
C CYS A 48 -11.69 1.02 5.41
N ASP A 49 -12.49 1.97 5.93
CA ASP A 49 -12.90 2.00 7.32
C ASP A 49 -14.14 1.10 7.56
N ALA A 50 -14.60 1.04 8.81
CA ALA A 50 -15.75 0.22 9.19
C ALA A 50 -17.07 0.58 8.48
N SER A 51 -17.20 1.81 7.97
CA SER A 51 -18.37 2.27 7.21
C SER A 51 -18.20 2.14 5.69
N HIS A 52 -16.99 1.86 5.22
CA HIS A 52 -16.63 1.66 3.81
C HIS A 52 -15.89 0.33 3.62
N ASP A 53 -16.42 -0.75 4.21
CA ASP A 53 -15.82 -2.08 4.15
C ASP A 53 -15.73 -2.64 2.72
N ALA A 54 -16.61 -2.18 1.83
CA ALA A 54 -16.60 -2.51 0.40
C ALA A 54 -15.34 -1.99 -0.35
N ASP A 55 -14.60 -1.04 0.22
CA ASP A 55 -13.33 -0.56 -0.36
C ASP A 55 -12.20 -1.58 -0.19
N TRP A 56 -12.36 -2.57 0.69
CA TRP A 56 -11.48 -3.73 0.73
C TRP A 56 -11.86 -4.70 -0.39
N ILE A 57 -11.11 -4.65 -1.49
CA ILE A 57 -11.46 -5.39 -2.70
C ILE A 57 -10.58 -6.62 -2.92
N ASN A 58 -11.23 -7.66 -3.42
CA ASN A 58 -10.60 -8.90 -3.86
C ASN A 58 -10.39 -8.89 -5.39
N GLY A 59 -9.51 -8.02 -5.87
CA GLY A 59 -9.27 -7.84 -7.31
C GLY A 59 -8.34 -6.67 -7.60
N ASN A 60 -8.03 -6.43 -8.87
CA ASN A 60 -7.13 -5.35 -9.28
C ASN A 60 -7.59 -3.97 -8.75
N VAL A 61 -6.67 -3.24 -8.14
CA VAL A 61 -6.84 -1.82 -7.78
C VAL A 61 -6.33 -1.01 -8.96
N GLY A 62 -7.25 -0.49 -9.76
CA GLY A 62 -6.96 0.38 -10.91
C GLY A 62 -7.33 1.83 -10.64
N GLN A 63 -7.02 2.71 -11.59
CA GLN A 63 -7.26 4.15 -11.47
C GLN A 63 -8.70 4.50 -11.10
N SER A 64 -9.69 3.74 -11.57
CA SER A 64 -11.11 3.98 -11.25
C SER A 64 -11.47 3.72 -9.78
N LYS A 65 -10.55 3.16 -8.98
CA LYS A 65 -10.80 2.72 -7.60
C LYS A 65 -9.87 3.38 -6.59
N ALA A 66 -8.75 3.92 -7.01
CA ALA A 66 -7.70 4.38 -6.12
C ALA A 66 -6.82 5.47 -6.72
N THR A 67 -6.27 6.28 -5.84
CA THR A 67 -5.25 7.30 -6.07
C THR A 67 -4.17 7.13 -5.01
N TYR A 68 -3.12 6.37 -5.33
CA TYR A 68 -1.90 6.24 -4.52
C TYR A 68 -0.80 7.12 -5.09
N PHE A 69 0.25 7.35 -4.30
CA PHE A 69 1.47 8.01 -4.74
C PHE A 69 2.68 7.06 -4.66
N GLU A 70 3.74 7.35 -5.43
CA GLU A 70 5.03 6.73 -5.15
C GLU A 70 5.44 6.99 -3.69
N GLY A 71 5.86 5.95 -2.99
CA GLY A 71 6.21 6.03 -1.59
C GLY A 71 5.02 5.90 -0.64
N ASP A 72 3.81 5.68 -1.14
CA ASP A 72 2.69 5.24 -0.30
C ASP A 72 2.79 3.75 0.04
N SER A 73 2.00 3.35 1.04
CA SER A 73 1.82 1.96 1.43
C SER A 73 0.41 1.51 1.10
N LEU A 74 0.28 0.55 0.17
CA LEU A 74 -0.99 -0.09 -0.18
C LEU A 74 -1.38 -1.10 0.92
N PRO A 75 -2.46 -0.88 1.68
CA PRO A 75 -2.92 -1.80 2.71
C PRO A 75 -3.42 -3.13 2.12
N TYR A 76 -3.04 -4.22 2.78
CA TYR A 76 -3.50 -5.57 2.54
C TYR A 76 -4.11 -6.16 3.81
N ARG A 77 -5.15 -6.96 3.64
CA ARG A 77 -5.67 -7.83 4.69
C ARG A 77 -5.84 -9.25 4.17
N MET A 78 -5.44 -10.22 4.98
CA MET A 78 -5.74 -11.62 4.76
C MET A 78 -6.74 -12.08 5.80
N LYS A 79 -7.96 -12.35 5.34
CA LYS A 79 -9.05 -12.88 6.17
C LYS A 79 -8.92 -14.39 6.21
N PHE A 80 -8.87 -14.98 7.40
CA PHE A 80 -8.96 -16.42 7.54
C PHE A 80 -10.40 -16.81 7.89
N ASP A 81 -10.79 -18.04 7.57
CA ASP A 81 -12.09 -18.58 7.91
C ASP A 81 -11.99 -20.04 8.33
N ASN A 82 -12.87 -20.45 9.24
CA ASN A 82 -12.97 -21.80 9.79
C ASN A 82 -11.66 -22.36 10.36
N LEU A 83 -10.80 -21.51 10.94
CA LEU A 83 -9.66 -22.00 11.71
C LEU A 83 -10.14 -22.56 13.05
N LEU A 84 -9.46 -23.60 13.56
CA LEU A 84 -9.74 -24.12 14.89
C LEU A 84 -9.00 -23.24 15.94
N PRO A 85 -9.68 -22.58 16.90
CA PRO A 85 -8.98 -21.86 17.95
C PRO A 85 -8.00 -22.76 18.72
N GLY A 86 -6.81 -22.25 19.01
CA GLY A 86 -5.68 -22.96 19.63
C GLY A 86 -4.81 -23.75 18.66
N SER A 87 -5.18 -23.88 17.37
CA SER A 87 -4.36 -24.55 16.37
C SER A 87 -3.27 -23.63 15.80
N SER A 88 -2.11 -24.23 15.46
CA SER A 88 -0.98 -23.52 14.88
C SER A 88 -0.99 -23.61 13.36
N HIS A 89 -0.69 -22.50 12.69
CA HIS A 89 -0.71 -22.34 11.24
C HIS A 89 0.52 -21.59 10.76
N THR A 90 0.80 -21.72 9.46
CA THR A 90 1.78 -20.89 8.76
C THR A 90 1.15 -20.24 7.54
N VAL A 91 1.62 -19.06 7.21
CA VAL A 91 1.23 -18.33 6.00
C VAL A 91 2.46 -17.72 5.36
N THR A 92 2.62 -17.93 4.06
CA THR A 92 3.69 -17.30 3.28
C THR A 92 3.09 -16.25 2.37
N ILE A 93 3.53 -15.00 2.56
CA ILE A 93 3.20 -13.89 1.68
C ILE A 93 4.36 -13.66 0.71
N LYS A 94 4.01 -13.35 -0.54
CA LYS A 94 4.93 -13.01 -1.63
C LYS A 94 4.57 -11.64 -2.16
N TRP A 95 5.54 -10.85 -2.58
CA TRP A 95 5.29 -9.68 -3.41
C TRP A 95 6.37 -9.55 -4.49
N ASP A 96 6.00 -8.92 -5.60
CA ASP A 96 6.93 -8.68 -6.70
C ASP A 96 7.71 -7.39 -6.43
N THR A 97 9.04 -7.53 -6.34
CA THR A 97 9.96 -6.45 -6.05
C THR A 97 10.38 -5.70 -7.30
N THR A 98 10.53 -6.42 -8.43
CA THR A 98 10.80 -5.79 -9.73
C THR A 98 10.02 -6.41 -10.87
N LYS A 99 9.73 -5.59 -11.87
CA LYS A 99 9.25 -6.00 -13.20
C LYS A 99 10.20 -5.46 -14.25
N GLY A 100 10.81 -6.34 -15.03
CA GLY A 100 11.80 -5.96 -16.05
C GLY A 100 13.02 -5.22 -15.50
N GLY A 101 13.30 -5.37 -14.20
CA GLY A 101 14.38 -4.67 -13.49
C GLY A 101 14.00 -3.33 -12.84
N THR A 102 12.76 -2.87 -13.02
CA THR A 102 12.25 -1.65 -12.40
C THR A 102 11.48 -1.98 -11.13
N HIS A 103 11.60 -1.17 -10.08
CA HIS A 103 11.05 -1.47 -8.76
C HIS A 103 9.54 -1.24 -8.67
N ALA A 104 8.84 -2.26 -8.16
CA ALA A 104 7.40 -2.33 -7.99
C ALA A 104 7.01 -2.09 -6.52
N LEU A 105 6.86 -3.15 -5.73
CA LEU A 105 6.75 -3.07 -4.27
C LEU A 105 8.11 -3.38 -3.64
N ASP A 106 8.76 -2.41 -3.01
CA ASP A 106 10.15 -2.56 -2.59
C ASP A 106 10.32 -3.18 -1.20
N PHE A 107 9.40 -2.95 -0.26
CA PHE A 107 9.38 -3.60 1.05
C PHE A 107 8.00 -3.56 1.72
N LEU A 108 7.87 -4.23 2.87
CA LEU A 108 6.63 -4.27 3.65
C LEU A 108 6.61 -3.23 4.78
N THR A 109 5.43 -2.70 5.08
CA THR A 109 5.18 -1.72 6.15
C THR A 109 3.94 -2.08 6.98
N THR A 110 3.67 -1.29 8.03
CA THR A 110 2.39 -1.33 8.75
C THR A 110 1.23 -0.96 7.82
N TYR A 111 0.10 -1.66 7.96
CA TYR A 111 -1.03 -1.59 7.03
C TYR A 111 -1.63 -0.17 6.88
N ASN A 112 -1.75 0.59 7.97
CA ASN A 112 -2.37 1.93 7.99
C ASN A 112 -1.36 3.08 7.90
N ARG A 113 -0.16 2.85 7.32
CA ARG A 113 0.85 3.92 7.20
C ARG A 113 0.35 5.08 6.33
N THR A 114 -0.18 4.78 5.15
CA THR A 114 -0.73 5.80 4.23
C THR A 114 -2.24 5.96 4.43
N VAL A 115 -3.00 4.85 4.36
CA VAL A 115 -4.45 4.88 4.58
C VAL A 115 -4.71 4.74 6.08
N THR A 116 -4.69 5.87 6.78
CA THR A 116 -4.76 5.90 8.25
C THR A 116 -6.11 5.43 8.81
N SER A 117 -7.16 5.53 8.01
CA SER A 117 -8.53 5.07 8.31
C SER A 117 -8.77 3.59 8.07
N ALA A 118 -7.82 2.89 7.42
CA ALA A 118 -7.98 1.47 7.11
C ALA A 118 -8.30 0.67 8.38
N ASP A 119 -9.37 -0.11 8.33
CA ASP A 119 -9.77 -1.06 9.36
C ASP A 119 -9.77 -2.47 8.75
N PRO A 120 -8.75 -3.29 9.03
CA PRO A 120 -8.68 -4.65 8.50
C PRO A 120 -9.86 -5.54 8.92
N CYS A 121 -10.52 -5.22 10.04
CA CYS A 121 -11.68 -5.95 10.54
C CYS A 121 -13.01 -5.49 9.92
N ALA A 122 -13.03 -4.41 9.13
CA ALA A 122 -14.26 -3.89 8.51
C ALA A 122 -15.00 -4.99 7.71
N GLY A 123 -16.28 -5.24 8.04
CA GLY A 123 -17.07 -6.27 7.37
C GLY A 123 -16.69 -7.73 7.67
N VAL A 124 -15.72 -7.99 8.56
CA VAL A 124 -15.30 -9.36 8.94
C VAL A 124 -15.95 -9.77 10.26
N THR A 125 -16.93 -10.67 10.19
CA THR A 125 -17.59 -11.20 11.39
C THR A 125 -16.61 -11.94 12.29
N GLY A 126 -16.61 -11.63 13.59
CA GLY A 126 -15.73 -12.29 14.56
C GLY A 126 -14.29 -11.74 14.61
N CYS A 127 -13.99 -10.68 13.85
CA CYS A 127 -12.74 -9.92 13.96
C CYS A 127 -12.79 -8.99 15.20
N SER A 128 -12.87 -9.59 16.39
CA SER A 128 -12.99 -8.88 17.68
C SER A 128 -12.06 -9.45 18.76
N GLY A 129 -11.16 -10.36 18.38
CA GLY A 129 -10.19 -10.97 19.28
C GLY A 129 -9.01 -10.05 19.62
N PRO A 130 -8.13 -10.49 20.54
CA PRO A 130 -6.93 -9.73 20.90
C PRO A 130 -6.06 -9.50 19.66
N THR A 131 -5.38 -8.35 19.65
CA THR A 131 -4.46 -7.96 18.58
C THR A 131 -3.04 -8.38 18.95
N SER A 132 -2.40 -9.15 18.09
CA SER A 132 -0.98 -9.47 18.15
C SER A 132 -0.21 -8.64 17.12
N THR A 133 0.97 -8.14 17.49
CA THR A 133 1.87 -7.45 16.54
C THR A 133 3.25 -8.06 16.57
N ALA A 134 3.91 -8.06 15.41
CA ALA A 134 5.30 -8.48 15.28
C ALA A 134 6.04 -7.52 14.35
N PRO A 135 7.27 -7.09 14.70
CA PRO A 135 8.09 -6.28 13.80
C PRO A 135 8.29 -6.97 12.45
N ILE A 136 8.16 -6.20 11.37
CA ILE A 136 8.61 -6.63 10.05
C ILE A 136 10.14 -6.58 10.06
N PRO A 137 10.85 -7.70 9.88
CA PRO A 137 12.31 -7.69 9.80
C PRO A 137 12.76 -6.84 8.62
N LYS A 138 13.97 -6.28 8.71
CA LYS A 138 14.58 -5.59 7.58
C LYS A 138 14.93 -6.60 6.48
N ASP A 139 14.53 -6.32 5.25
CA ASP A 139 14.91 -7.08 4.07
C ASP A 139 16.38 -6.81 3.73
N PRO A 140 17.26 -7.82 3.77
CA PRO A 140 18.68 -7.67 3.45
C PRO A 140 18.99 -7.10 2.05
N GLN A 141 18.07 -7.18 1.09
CA GLN A 141 18.26 -6.61 -0.23
C GLN A 141 18.06 -5.09 -0.26
N VAL A 142 17.22 -4.54 0.63
CA VAL A 142 16.90 -3.10 0.65
C VAL A 142 17.37 -2.35 1.90
N ASP A 143 17.69 -3.04 3.00
CA ASP A 143 18.23 -2.46 4.23
C ASP A 143 19.12 -3.49 4.94
N ASN A 144 20.44 -3.23 4.97
CA ASN A 144 21.51 -4.06 5.55
C ASN A 144 22.37 -4.89 4.56
N GLY A 145 23.03 -4.22 3.59
CA GLY A 145 24.29 -4.73 3.02
C GLY A 145 24.45 -4.75 1.50
N SER A 146 23.41 -4.47 0.71
CA SER A 146 23.47 -4.60 -0.76
C SER A 146 23.61 -3.26 -1.51
N GLN A 147 24.41 -2.30 -1.05
CA GLN A 147 24.56 -0.99 -1.74
C GLN A 147 23.21 -0.34 -2.16
N SER A 148 22.12 -0.71 -1.48
CA SER A 148 20.78 -0.29 -1.85
C SER A 148 20.68 1.22 -1.67
N PRO A 149 20.13 1.96 -2.65
CA PRO A 149 19.91 3.40 -2.50
C PRO A 149 18.73 3.71 -1.57
N ILE A 150 17.95 2.68 -1.19
CA ILE A 150 16.85 2.80 -0.24
C ILE A 150 17.20 2.23 1.13
N LYS A 151 16.38 2.60 2.10
CA LYS A 151 16.36 2.05 3.45
C LYS A 151 14.92 1.72 3.78
N GLN A 152 14.68 0.53 4.31
CA GLN A 152 13.35 0.10 4.74
C GLN A 152 12.94 0.88 6.00
N GLY A 153 11.79 1.55 5.91
CA GLY A 153 11.13 2.11 7.07
C GLY A 153 10.63 1.01 8.02
N ALA A 154 10.61 1.29 9.32
CA ALA A 154 10.10 0.32 10.30
C ALA A 154 8.60 0.06 10.08
N GLY A 155 8.17 -1.18 10.35
CA GLY A 155 6.77 -1.57 10.27
C GLY A 155 6.47 -2.79 11.14
N VAL A 156 5.18 -3.07 11.33
CA VAL A 156 4.71 -4.25 12.05
C VAL A 156 3.64 -4.98 11.24
N PHE A 157 3.65 -6.31 11.32
CA PHE A 157 2.47 -7.11 11.04
C PHE A 157 1.49 -6.95 12.19
N THR A 158 0.20 -6.85 11.87
CA THR A 158 -0.88 -6.79 12.87
C THR A 158 -1.83 -7.93 12.60
N PHE A 159 -2.10 -8.77 13.61
CA PHE A 159 -3.00 -9.92 13.51
C PHE A 159 -4.13 -9.78 14.52
N PHE A 160 -5.36 -9.68 14.03
CA PHE A 160 -6.56 -9.56 14.84
C PHE A 160 -7.13 -10.96 15.07
N GLY A 161 -7.28 -11.38 16.33
CA GLY A 161 -7.85 -12.68 16.68
C GLY A 161 -6.89 -13.87 16.55
N ALA A 162 -5.58 -13.64 16.41
CA ALA A 162 -4.55 -14.68 16.42
C ALA A 162 -3.25 -14.13 17.02
N ASP A 163 -2.42 -15.04 17.53
CA ASP A 163 -1.12 -14.73 18.11
C ASP A 163 0.00 -15.02 17.11
N ILE A 164 0.76 -14.00 16.70
CA ILE A 164 1.97 -14.19 15.89
C ILE A 164 3.03 -14.82 16.79
N THR A 165 3.48 -16.03 16.45
CA THR A 165 4.49 -16.77 17.23
C THR A 165 5.87 -16.70 16.60
N ASN A 166 5.95 -16.47 15.29
CA ASN A 166 7.22 -16.28 14.59
C ASN A 166 7.04 -15.48 13.30
N VAL A 167 8.03 -14.64 12.97
CA VAL A 167 8.20 -14.03 11.66
C VAL A 167 9.52 -14.51 11.08
N GLY A 168 9.46 -15.24 9.97
CA GLY A 168 10.61 -15.85 9.32
C GLY A 168 11.54 -14.83 8.65
N SER A 169 12.65 -15.34 8.10
CA SER A 169 13.54 -14.55 7.25
C SER A 169 12.98 -14.42 5.83
N TYR A 170 13.45 -13.40 5.11
CA TYR A 170 13.14 -13.23 3.69
C TYR A 170 13.74 -14.37 2.87
N SER A 171 13.01 -14.78 1.83
CA SER A 171 13.49 -15.65 0.76
C SER A 171 13.09 -15.10 -0.61
N TYR A 172 13.86 -15.46 -1.64
CA TYR A 172 13.74 -14.86 -2.97
C TYR A 172 13.54 -15.97 -4.00
N PRO A 173 12.27 -16.34 -4.29
CA PRO A 173 11.96 -17.47 -5.18
C PRO A 173 12.56 -17.32 -6.59
N ASP A 174 12.75 -16.08 -7.04
CA ASP A 174 13.25 -15.74 -8.37
C ASP A 174 14.74 -15.33 -8.36
N GLY A 175 15.44 -15.65 -7.26
CA GLY A 175 16.83 -15.27 -7.00
C GLY A 175 16.98 -13.89 -6.34
N THR A 176 18.18 -13.59 -5.85
CA THR A 176 18.51 -12.28 -5.25
C THR A 176 18.78 -11.22 -6.32
N GLY A 177 18.78 -9.95 -5.89
CA GLY A 177 19.02 -8.79 -6.74
C GLY A 177 17.74 -8.31 -7.43
N PHE A 178 17.92 -7.37 -8.34
CA PHE A 178 16.83 -6.59 -8.95
C PHE A 178 16.85 -6.65 -10.48
N SER A 179 17.49 -7.67 -11.07
CA SER A 179 17.52 -7.84 -12.53
C SER A 179 16.34 -8.68 -13.02
N GLY A 180 15.57 -8.14 -13.96
CA GLY A 180 14.39 -8.78 -14.52
C GLY A 180 13.21 -8.78 -13.55
N ASP A 181 12.37 -9.82 -13.63
CA ASP A 181 11.28 -10.01 -12.69
C ASP A 181 11.82 -10.68 -11.42
N LYS A 182 11.54 -10.08 -10.26
CA LYS A 182 12.00 -10.55 -8.95
C LYS A 182 10.88 -10.42 -7.93
N SER A 183 10.96 -11.25 -6.91
CA SER A 183 10.01 -11.24 -5.81
C SER A 183 10.70 -11.57 -4.51
N ALA A 184 10.07 -11.17 -3.41
CA ALA A 184 10.45 -11.53 -2.06
C ALA A 184 9.29 -12.26 -1.36
N GLN A 185 9.62 -13.10 -0.39
CA GLN A 185 8.68 -13.86 0.41
C GLN A 185 9.06 -13.85 1.88
N ILE A 186 8.06 -13.87 2.75
CA ILE A 186 8.23 -14.05 4.20
C ILE A 186 7.12 -14.95 4.74
N THR A 187 7.48 -15.83 5.68
CA THR A 187 6.54 -16.77 6.30
C THR A 187 6.29 -16.38 7.74
N LEU A 188 5.02 -16.26 8.11
CA LEU A 188 4.57 -16.07 9.49
C LEU A 188 4.06 -17.39 10.05
N THR A 189 4.37 -17.65 11.31
CA THR A 189 3.74 -18.70 12.12
C THR A 189 2.84 -18.05 13.15
N PHE A 190 1.65 -18.60 13.34
CA PHE A 190 0.69 -18.07 14.30
C PHE A 190 -0.14 -19.17 14.96
N THR A 191 -0.78 -18.81 16.06
CA THR A 191 -1.82 -19.63 16.71
C THR A 191 -3.16 -18.92 16.55
N ALA A 192 -4.15 -19.60 15.99
CA ALA A 192 -5.49 -19.03 15.82
C ALA A 192 -6.14 -18.82 17.19
N GLY A 193 -6.54 -17.59 17.53
CA GLY A 193 -7.30 -17.29 18.74
C GLY A 193 -8.81 -17.35 18.51
N THR A 194 -9.25 -17.04 17.29
CA THR A 194 -10.63 -17.15 16.80
C THR A 194 -10.69 -17.98 15.52
N ALA A 195 -11.89 -18.28 15.03
CA ALA A 195 -12.07 -18.99 13.77
C ALA A 195 -11.81 -18.11 12.53
N ASN A 196 -11.95 -16.78 12.68
CA ASN A 196 -11.89 -15.80 11.60
C ASN A 196 -10.86 -14.69 11.87
N PRO A 197 -9.58 -15.01 12.14
CA PRO A 197 -8.60 -13.98 12.38
C PRO A 197 -8.25 -13.23 11.09
N VAL A 198 -7.69 -12.02 11.21
CA VAL A 198 -7.30 -11.19 10.07
C VAL A 198 -5.86 -10.71 10.23
N LEU A 199 -5.00 -11.05 9.28
CA LEU A 199 -3.62 -10.54 9.21
C LEU A 199 -3.59 -9.29 8.33
N ALA A 200 -2.91 -8.24 8.78
CA ALA A 200 -2.79 -6.97 8.05
C ALA A 200 -1.34 -6.49 7.94
N TRP A 201 -0.99 -5.98 6.76
CA TRP A 201 0.28 -5.33 6.44
C TRP A 201 0.07 -4.39 5.25
N ALA A 202 1.12 -3.73 4.77
CA ALA A 202 1.08 -3.01 3.50
C ALA A 202 2.35 -3.25 2.68
N GLY A 203 2.23 -3.07 1.37
CA GLY A 203 3.38 -3.01 0.46
C GLY A 203 3.74 -1.56 0.18
N HIS A 204 4.99 -1.19 0.40
CA HIS A 204 5.51 0.11 0.03
C HIS A 204 5.67 0.19 -1.49
N ILE A 205 5.08 1.22 -2.10
CA ILE A 205 5.15 1.49 -3.52
C ILE A 205 6.49 2.18 -3.78
N ALA A 206 7.34 1.55 -4.61
CA ALA A 206 8.68 2.05 -4.87
C ALA A 206 8.66 3.50 -5.36
N ARG A 207 9.57 4.30 -4.83
CA ARG A 207 9.68 5.73 -5.12
C ARG A 207 11.01 6.12 -5.72
N ARG A 208 11.00 7.13 -6.59
CA ARG A 208 12.22 7.65 -7.25
C ARG A 208 13.07 8.51 -6.31
N ARG A 209 12.44 9.42 -5.57
CA ARG A 209 13.12 10.38 -4.68
C ARG A 209 13.14 9.81 -3.27
N ALA A 210 14.09 10.14 -2.41
CA ALA A 210 14.01 9.74 -0.99
C ALA A 210 12.89 10.51 -0.25
N ASP A 211 12.31 9.93 0.79
CA ASP A 211 11.54 10.64 1.81
C ASP A 211 12.16 10.40 3.20
N GLY A 212 11.67 11.11 4.22
CA GLY A 212 12.14 10.88 5.60
C GLY A 212 11.86 9.46 6.13
N PHE A 213 11.16 8.61 5.37
CA PHE A 213 10.79 7.25 5.74
C PHE A 213 11.67 6.19 5.05
N SER A 214 12.07 6.43 3.80
CA SER A 214 12.81 5.52 2.93
C SER A 214 13.67 6.28 1.91
N GLY A 215 14.66 5.61 1.31
CA GLY A 215 15.42 6.22 0.22
C GLY A 215 14.66 6.19 -1.11
N GLY A 216 15.33 6.54 -2.21
CA GLY A 216 14.74 6.54 -3.55
C GLY A 216 15.57 5.76 -4.55
N TRP A 217 14.91 5.08 -5.49
CA TRP A 217 15.54 4.27 -6.53
C TRP A 217 16.12 5.09 -7.71
N GLY A 218 15.90 6.40 -7.71
CA GLY A 218 16.28 7.28 -8.82
C GLY A 218 15.28 7.29 -9.96
N ASP A 219 15.47 8.22 -10.89
CA ASP A 219 14.57 8.41 -12.03
C ASP A 219 14.65 7.20 -12.98
N GLY A 220 13.48 6.72 -13.43
CA GLY A 220 13.40 5.58 -14.35
C GLY A 220 13.29 4.21 -13.67
N ASN A 221 13.56 4.13 -12.36
CA ASN A 221 13.72 2.85 -11.66
C ASN A 221 12.61 2.54 -10.64
N ALA A 222 11.52 3.30 -10.59
CA ALA A 222 10.48 3.15 -9.57
C ALA A 222 9.10 2.82 -10.17
N ALA A 223 8.08 2.75 -9.32
CA ALA A 223 6.80 2.14 -9.61
C ALA A 223 6.17 2.69 -10.91
N VAL A 224 6.02 4.01 -11.04
CA VAL A 224 5.32 4.61 -12.19
C VAL A 224 6.05 4.45 -13.53
N ASN A 225 7.26 3.87 -13.56
CA ASN A 225 7.95 3.50 -14.79
C ASN A 225 7.52 2.15 -15.36
N ILE A 226 6.64 1.42 -14.69
CA ILE A 226 6.21 0.08 -15.10
C ILE A 226 4.77 0.15 -15.60
N PRO A 227 4.47 -0.12 -16.88
CA PRO A 227 3.10 -0.05 -17.39
C PRO A 227 2.23 -1.23 -16.89
N GLY A 228 0.91 -1.04 -16.87
CA GLY A 228 -0.07 -2.09 -16.54
C GLY A 228 -0.30 -2.26 -15.03
N SER A 229 -0.44 -3.50 -14.57
CA SER A 229 -0.68 -3.84 -13.15
C SER A 229 0.46 -4.67 -12.52
N PRO A 230 1.67 -4.12 -12.39
CA PRO A 230 2.87 -4.88 -12.04
C PRO A 230 3.11 -5.04 -10.53
N TYR A 231 2.33 -4.38 -9.68
CA TYR A 231 2.56 -4.39 -8.23
C TYR A 231 1.77 -5.53 -7.59
N HIS A 232 2.39 -6.70 -7.51
CA HIS A 232 1.72 -7.90 -7.04
C HIS A 232 2.00 -8.21 -5.57
N THR A 233 0.97 -8.60 -4.84
CA THR A 233 1.08 -9.32 -3.56
C THR A 233 0.27 -10.60 -3.64
N ALA A 234 0.79 -11.69 -3.07
CA ALA A 234 0.20 -12.99 -3.21
C ALA A 234 0.24 -13.79 -1.91
N LEU A 235 -0.84 -14.54 -1.69
CA LEU A 235 -0.80 -15.75 -0.88
C LEU A 235 -0.26 -16.87 -1.78
N VAL A 236 0.94 -17.34 -1.48
CA VAL A 236 1.68 -18.28 -2.33
C VAL A 236 0.81 -19.48 -2.72
N ASN A 237 0.78 -19.80 -4.02
CA ASN A 237 0.01 -20.89 -4.63
C ASN A 237 -1.51 -20.84 -4.47
N ARG A 238 -2.09 -19.68 -4.13
CA ARG A 238 -3.54 -19.56 -3.96
C ARG A 238 -4.15 -18.31 -4.56
N GLN A 239 -3.57 -17.14 -4.32
CA GLN A 239 -4.18 -15.86 -4.70
C GLN A 239 -3.12 -14.81 -4.99
N ASP A 240 -3.40 -13.98 -5.99
CA ASP A 240 -2.55 -12.89 -6.42
C ASP A 240 -3.40 -11.62 -6.59
N ARG A 241 -2.90 -10.49 -6.08
CA ARG A 241 -3.56 -9.19 -6.09
C ARG A 241 -2.60 -8.17 -6.68
N SER A 242 -3.12 -7.30 -7.54
CA SER A 242 -2.32 -6.32 -8.25
C SER A 242 -2.83 -4.89 -8.08
N LEU A 243 -1.90 -3.94 -8.04
CA LEU A 243 -2.17 -2.52 -8.20
C LEU A 243 -1.70 -2.08 -9.59
N SER A 244 -2.50 -1.25 -10.25
CA SER A 244 -2.21 -0.64 -11.55
C SER A 244 -1.28 0.56 -11.40
N ALA A 245 -0.34 0.72 -12.32
CA ALA A 245 0.49 1.92 -12.41
C ALA A 245 -0.35 3.18 -12.62
N ASP A 246 -1.46 3.08 -13.35
CA ASP A 246 -2.40 4.20 -13.54
C ASP A 246 -3.13 4.63 -12.25
N ALA A 247 -3.08 3.82 -11.18
CA ALA A 247 -3.56 4.18 -9.85
C ALA A 247 -2.47 4.79 -8.96
N VAL A 248 -1.23 4.91 -9.46
CA VAL A 248 -0.07 5.46 -8.75
C VAL A 248 0.38 6.75 -9.43
N ILE A 249 0.34 7.84 -8.69
CA ILE A 249 0.69 9.18 -9.14
C ILE A 249 2.10 9.52 -8.67
N PHE A 250 2.93 10.01 -9.59
CA PHE A 250 4.09 10.81 -9.22
C PHE A 250 3.73 12.28 -9.46
N PRO A 251 3.61 13.11 -8.40
CA PRO A 251 3.20 14.49 -8.57
C PRO A 251 4.16 15.28 -9.48
N GLY A 252 3.59 15.99 -10.43
CA GLY A 252 4.35 16.84 -11.35
C GLY A 252 4.90 18.09 -10.67
N SER A 253 5.85 18.73 -11.36
CA SER A 253 6.37 20.05 -11.00
C SER A 253 6.52 20.91 -12.25
N ILE A 254 6.26 22.20 -12.13
CA ILE A 254 6.51 23.21 -13.15
C ILE A 254 7.33 24.33 -12.51
N THR A 255 8.42 24.72 -13.16
CA THR A 255 9.23 25.87 -12.73
C THR A 255 9.26 26.90 -13.86
N ILE A 256 8.84 28.11 -13.54
CA ILE A 256 8.94 29.29 -14.41
C ILE A 256 10.16 30.07 -13.98
N ILE A 257 11.06 30.35 -14.92
CA ILE A 257 12.25 31.17 -14.70
C ILE A 257 12.15 32.36 -15.65
N LYS A 258 12.27 33.57 -15.09
CA LYS A 258 12.39 34.80 -15.86
C LYS A 258 13.86 35.05 -16.15
N ASP A 259 14.16 35.19 -17.43
CA ASP A 259 15.45 35.58 -17.97
C ASP A 259 15.23 36.81 -18.87
N ALA A 260 15.86 37.93 -18.54
CA ALA A 260 15.72 39.20 -19.23
C ALA A 260 17.08 39.67 -19.73
N VAL A 261 17.11 40.26 -20.93
CA VAL A 261 18.34 40.86 -21.49
C VAL A 261 18.11 42.34 -21.72
N PRO A 262 18.84 43.24 -21.03
CA PRO A 262 19.75 42.95 -19.93
C PRO A 262 19.01 42.48 -18.66
N ASN A 263 19.70 41.79 -17.76
CA ASN A 263 19.22 41.54 -16.40
C ASN A 263 18.83 42.88 -15.75
N ASN A 264 17.62 42.95 -15.20
CA ASN A 264 17.00 44.22 -14.83
C ASN A 264 15.95 44.05 -13.73
N ALA A 265 15.84 45.06 -12.86
CA ALA A 265 14.87 45.18 -11.76
C ALA A 265 13.44 45.47 -12.25
N GLN A 266 13.12 45.16 -13.51
CA GLN A 266 11.78 45.33 -14.04
C GLN A 266 10.92 44.13 -13.62
N ASP A 267 9.88 44.41 -12.86
CA ASP A 267 8.88 43.40 -12.51
C ASP A 267 8.03 43.02 -13.74
N PHE A 268 7.95 41.72 -14.03
CA PHE A 268 7.07 41.16 -15.04
C PHE A 268 5.96 40.39 -14.35
N SER A 269 4.71 40.76 -14.63
CA SER A 269 3.55 40.05 -14.09
C SER A 269 3.25 38.80 -14.91
N TYR A 270 2.82 37.74 -14.22
CA TYR A 270 2.43 36.48 -14.82
C TYR A 270 1.02 36.10 -14.37
N THR A 271 0.31 35.43 -15.27
CA THR A 271 -0.96 34.75 -14.98
C THR A 271 -0.86 33.30 -15.44
N THR A 272 -1.49 32.39 -14.71
CA THR A 272 -1.54 30.95 -15.05
C THR A 272 -2.96 30.41 -15.12
N THR A 273 -3.14 29.36 -15.92
CA THR A 273 -4.37 28.56 -15.98
C THR A 273 -4.21 27.24 -15.20
N GLY A 274 -5.22 26.35 -15.27
CA GLY A 274 -5.14 24.99 -14.71
C GLY A 274 -5.30 24.91 -13.18
N GLY A 275 -5.73 25.98 -12.52
CA GLY A 275 -5.99 25.99 -11.08
C GLY A 275 -4.73 26.01 -10.20
N LEU A 276 -3.58 26.38 -10.77
CA LEU A 276 -2.34 26.55 -10.00
C LEU A 276 -2.45 27.72 -9.01
N SER A 277 -1.82 27.57 -7.85
CA SER A 277 -1.73 28.59 -6.81
C SER A 277 -0.25 28.90 -6.50
N PRO A 278 0.19 30.17 -6.56
CA PRO A 278 -0.61 31.35 -6.90
C PRO A 278 -1.00 31.38 -8.38
N ALA A 279 -2.20 31.91 -8.68
CA ALA A 279 -2.69 32.07 -10.06
C ALA A 279 -2.06 33.27 -10.79
N THR A 280 -1.50 34.20 -10.02
CA THR A 280 -0.79 35.38 -10.50
C THR A 280 0.44 35.63 -9.65
N PHE A 281 1.55 36.02 -10.24
CA PHE A 281 2.80 36.32 -9.54
C PHE A 281 3.63 37.33 -10.35
N SER A 282 4.68 37.88 -9.76
CA SER A 282 5.64 38.75 -10.45
C SER A 282 7.05 38.19 -10.29
N LEU A 283 7.86 38.27 -11.35
CA LEU A 283 9.28 37.93 -11.34
C LEU A 283 10.05 39.07 -12.01
N ASP A 284 11.26 39.34 -11.55
CA ASP A 284 12.27 40.15 -12.23
C ASP A 284 13.51 39.28 -12.49
N ASP A 285 14.51 39.80 -13.21
CA ASP A 285 15.74 39.06 -13.46
C ASP A 285 16.94 39.94 -13.11
N ASP A 286 17.05 40.30 -11.84
CA ASP A 286 18.22 40.98 -11.29
C ASP A 286 18.84 40.17 -10.14
N SER A 287 19.78 40.77 -9.41
CA SER A 287 20.50 40.11 -8.31
C SER A 287 19.97 40.49 -6.93
N ASP A 288 18.75 41.01 -6.83
CA ASP A 288 18.12 41.45 -5.58
C ASP A 288 17.22 40.33 -4.97
N PRO A 289 17.00 40.33 -3.64
CA PRO A 289 16.18 39.30 -2.96
C PRO A 289 14.69 39.67 -2.76
N THR A 290 14.25 40.85 -3.19
CA THR A 290 12.89 41.40 -3.06
C THR A 290 11.90 40.63 -3.93
N LEU A 291 12.25 40.33 -5.17
CA LEU A 291 11.55 39.39 -6.03
C LEU A 291 12.50 38.28 -6.48
N SER A 292 11.95 37.09 -6.68
CA SER A 292 12.72 35.99 -7.26
C SER A 292 12.54 36.00 -8.77
N ASN A 293 13.58 35.62 -9.50
CA ASN A 293 13.45 35.30 -10.92
C ASN A 293 12.77 33.94 -11.18
N THR A 294 12.35 33.22 -10.14
CA THR A 294 11.80 31.88 -10.26
C THR A 294 10.48 31.72 -9.50
N GLN A 295 9.49 31.10 -10.16
CA GLN A 295 8.27 30.58 -9.52
C GLN A 295 8.19 29.07 -9.73
N ALA A 296 8.14 28.31 -8.64
CA ALA A 296 7.96 26.86 -8.68
C ALA A 296 6.54 26.46 -8.26
N TYR A 297 5.97 25.50 -8.97
CA TYR A 297 4.77 24.76 -8.64
C TYR A 297 5.17 23.30 -8.45
N ASN A 298 4.97 22.76 -7.26
CA ASN A 298 5.30 21.37 -6.92
C ASN A 298 4.03 20.64 -6.50
N GLY A 299 4.04 19.31 -6.56
CA GLY A 299 2.90 18.52 -6.07
C GLY A 299 1.69 18.56 -6.98
N ILE A 300 1.88 18.73 -8.29
CA ILE A 300 0.79 18.80 -9.27
C ILE A 300 0.23 17.39 -9.48
N ILE A 301 -1.01 17.17 -9.03
CA ILE A 301 -1.71 15.87 -9.13
C ILE A 301 -2.89 15.90 -10.11
N ALA A 302 -3.35 17.10 -10.47
CA ALA A 302 -4.26 17.26 -11.59
C ALA A 302 -3.42 17.33 -12.86
N PHE A 303 -3.63 16.41 -13.80
CA PHE A 303 -2.91 16.43 -15.07
C PHE A 303 -3.76 17.11 -16.13
N GLY A 304 -3.14 17.99 -16.91
CA GLY A 304 -3.81 18.81 -17.91
C GLY A 304 -2.86 19.75 -18.63
N THR A 305 -3.43 20.77 -19.26
CA THR A 305 -2.68 21.86 -19.90
C THR A 305 -2.59 23.05 -18.96
N TYR A 306 -1.37 23.50 -18.72
CA TYR A 306 -1.03 24.70 -17.97
C TYR A 306 -0.42 25.73 -18.91
N THR A 307 -0.96 26.94 -18.92
CA THR A 307 -0.44 28.05 -19.73
C THR A 307 -0.02 29.19 -18.83
N PHE A 308 1.14 29.76 -19.12
CA PHE A 308 1.67 30.94 -18.43
C PHE A 308 1.71 32.12 -19.40
N THR A 309 1.18 33.25 -18.98
CA THR A 309 1.17 34.48 -19.77
C THR A 309 1.91 35.57 -19.00
N GLU A 310 3.02 36.04 -19.56
CA GLU A 310 3.72 37.24 -19.10
C GLU A 310 2.99 38.48 -19.63
N GLY A 311 2.73 39.45 -18.76
CA GLY A 311 2.12 40.73 -19.10
C GLY A 311 3.08 41.59 -19.93
N ALA A 312 2.54 42.27 -20.95
CA ALA A 312 3.36 43.15 -21.78
C ALA A 312 3.88 44.35 -20.98
N VAL A 313 5.19 44.61 -21.08
CA VAL A 313 5.86 45.76 -20.48
C VAL A 313 6.45 46.64 -21.60
N SER A 314 6.21 47.96 -21.53
CA SER A 314 6.73 48.91 -22.50
C SER A 314 8.27 48.88 -22.54
N GLY A 315 8.84 48.87 -23.74
CA GLY A 315 10.30 48.79 -23.93
C GLY A 315 10.87 47.37 -23.88
N TRP A 316 10.04 46.35 -23.62
CA TRP A 316 10.43 44.94 -23.59
C TRP A 316 9.71 44.17 -24.70
N THR A 317 10.36 43.12 -25.20
CA THR A 317 9.78 42.20 -26.19
C THR A 317 9.95 40.78 -25.68
N LEU A 318 8.88 39.99 -25.76
CA LEU A 318 8.94 38.58 -25.40
C LEU A 318 9.77 37.80 -26.42
N SER A 319 10.71 36.99 -25.92
CA SER A 319 11.48 36.05 -26.75
C SER A 319 10.63 34.88 -27.26
N PHE A 320 9.46 34.67 -26.66
CA PHE A 320 8.51 33.60 -26.98
C PHE A 320 7.14 34.18 -27.33
N GLY A 321 6.32 33.41 -28.05
CA GLY A 321 4.92 33.76 -28.30
C GLY A 321 4.10 33.78 -27.01
N THR A 322 2.85 34.24 -27.10
CA THR A 322 1.89 34.19 -25.99
C THR A 322 0.96 32.99 -26.18
N PRO A 323 0.82 32.08 -25.20
CA PRO A 323 1.44 32.04 -23.88
C PRO A 323 2.95 31.75 -23.92
N VAL A 324 3.71 32.34 -22.98
CA VAL A 324 5.18 32.23 -22.92
C VAL A 324 5.65 30.83 -22.55
N CYS A 325 4.79 30.05 -21.89
CA CYS A 325 5.03 28.64 -21.61
C CYS A 325 3.71 27.88 -21.63
N THR A 326 3.70 26.71 -22.28
CA THR A 326 2.60 25.75 -22.22
C THR A 326 3.15 24.39 -21.81
N VAL A 327 2.67 23.85 -20.69
CA VAL A 327 3.02 22.51 -20.21
C VAL A 327 1.79 21.63 -20.34
N THR A 328 1.92 20.52 -21.07
CA THR A 328 0.88 19.50 -21.16
C THR A 328 1.42 18.21 -20.53
N SER A 329 0.82 17.78 -19.42
CA SER A 329 1.13 16.45 -18.88
C SER A 329 0.41 15.37 -19.71
N PRO A 330 1.02 14.20 -19.94
CA PRO A 330 0.27 13.04 -20.43
C PRO A 330 -0.82 12.72 -19.41
N GLY A 331 -2.07 12.70 -19.88
CA GLY A 331 -3.22 12.24 -19.12
C GLY A 331 -3.36 10.73 -19.15
#